data_AF-A0A433NKC0-F1
#
_entry.id   AF-A0A433NKC0-F1
#
_cell.length_a   1.000
_cell.length_b   1.000
_cell.length_c   1.000
_cell.angle_alpha   90.00
_cell.angle_beta   90.00
_cell.angle_gamma   90.00
#
_symmetry.space_group_name_H-M   'P 1'
#
loop_
_entity.id
_entity.type
_entity.pdbx_description
1 polymer ?
#
loop_
_entity_poly.entity_id
_entity_poly.type
_entity_poly.pdbx_seq_one_letter_code
_entity_poly.pdbx_strand_id
1 'polypeptide(L)'
;MYASDMEQAIKELARVTRLHGRVAIASWGKPEDCEMRDVFSAVISILPSKPSGGGPFALSAPRVLAALIEGSGLRFVEQGETRCDFGYPNIDICWRALSSAGSLQAAMNAVGETAVREKVEDTAKKYQMLLAQLLFVTPLFG
;
A
#
# COMPACT_ATOMS: atom_id res chain seq x y z
N MET A 1 -9.14 -0.75 3.22
CA MET A 1 -8.29 -1.78 2.57
C MET A 1 -9.00 -2.20 1.30
N TYR A 2 -8.30 -2.32 0.16
CA TYR A 2 -8.94 -2.58 -1.14
C TYR A 2 -9.50 -4.01 -1.29
N ALA A 3 -8.92 -4.98 -0.57
CA ALA A 3 -9.48 -6.30 -0.37
C ALA A 3 -9.63 -6.55 1.13
N SER A 4 -10.84 -6.83 1.60
CA SER A 4 -11.10 -7.18 3.01
C SER A 4 -10.57 -8.56 3.39
N ASP A 5 -10.40 -9.43 2.38
CA ASP A 5 -9.83 -10.77 2.49
C ASP A 5 -8.80 -10.93 1.35
N MET A 6 -7.51 -10.84 1.70
CA MET A 6 -6.43 -10.89 0.73
C MET A 6 -6.24 -12.29 0.15
N GLU A 7 -6.49 -13.33 0.94
CA GLU A 7 -6.38 -14.72 0.47
C GLU A 7 -7.43 -15.00 -0.60
N GLN A 8 -8.68 -14.58 -0.36
CA GLN A 8 -9.74 -14.71 -1.36
C GLN A 8 -9.49 -13.84 -2.59
N ALA A 9 -8.95 -12.63 -2.42
CA ALA A 9 -8.58 -11.80 -3.57
C ALA A 9 -7.53 -12.49 -4.45
N ILE A 10 -6.52 -13.12 -3.86
CA ILE A 10 -5.48 -13.82 -4.62
C ILE A 10 -6.02 -15.12 -5.25
N LYS A 11 -6.89 -15.86 -4.56
CA LYS A 11 -7.61 -17.00 -5.16
C LYS A 11 -8.43 -16.59 -6.37
N GLU A 12 -9.07 -15.42 -6.29
CA GLU A 12 -9.84 -14.89 -7.41
C GLU A 12 -8.93 -14.47 -8.58
N LEU A 13 -7.76 -13.88 -8.29
CA LEU A 13 -6.72 -13.63 -9.31
C LEU A 13 -6.32 -14.94 -10.00
N ALA A 14 -6.12 -16.03 -9.26
CA ALA A 14 -5.83 -17.34 -9.83
C ALA A 14 -6.96 -17.85 -10.74
N ARG A 15 -8.22 -17.71 -10.30
CA ARG A 15 -9.40 -18.18 -11.03
C ARG A 15 -9.62 -17.46 -12.36
N VAL A 16 -9.39 -16.14 -12.40
CA VAL A 16 -9.66 -15.32 -13.60
C VAL A 16 -8.47 -15.25 -14.56
N THR A 17 -7.27 -15.57 -14.08
CA THR A 17 -6.08 -15.59 -14.93
C THR A 17 -6.16 -16.75 -15.90
N ARG A 18 -6.03 -16.46 -17.20
CA ARG A 18 -5.98 -17.49 -18.24
C ARG A 18 -4.84 -18.47 -17.95
N LEU A 19 -4.96 -19.69 -18.46
CA LEU A 19 -3.84 -20.61 -18.45
C LEU A 19 -2.60 -19.92 -19.06
N HIS A 20 -1.47 -19.95 -18.34
CA HIS A 20 -0.21 -19.26 -18.66
C HIS A 20 -0.22 -17.72 -18.54
N GLY A 21 -1.29 -17.09 -18.07
CA GLY A 21 -1.34 -15.65 -17.80
C GLY A 21 -0.47 -15.25 -16.60
N ARG A 22 0.02 -14.01 -16.55
CA ARG A 22 0.85 -13.47 -15.46
C ARG A 22 0.07 -12.50 -14.59
N VAL A 23 0.33 -12.53 -13.28
CA VAL A 23 -0.27 -11.63 -12.28
C VAL A 23 0.86 -10.88 -11.58
N ALA A 24 0.93 -9.57 -11.75
CA ALA A 24 1.83 -8.72 -10.96
C ALA A 24 1.08 -8.12 -9.76
N ILE A 25 1.69 -8.20 -8.57
CA ILE A 25 1.12 -7.68 -7.32
C ILE A 25 2.13 -6.72 -6.71
N ALA A 26 1.73 -5.47 -6.52
CA ALA A 26 2.55 -4.47 -5.85
C ALA A 26 1.94 -4.07 -4.50
N SER A 27 2.79 -3.93 -3.50
CA SER A 27 2.45 -3.46 -2.15
C SER A 27 3.58 -2.62 -1.59
N TRP A 28 3.31 -1.84 -0.54
CA TRP A 28 4.34 -1.11 0.18
C TRP A 28 5.45 -2.03 0.67
N GLY A 29 6.70 -1.53 0.57
CA GLY A 29 7.89 -2.16 1.12
C GLY A 29 7.97 -1.98 2.64
N LYS A 30 9.13 -2.25 3.23
CA LYS A 30 9.30 -2.16 4.69
C LYS A 30 9.04 -0.73 5.20
N PRO A 31 8.40 -0.57 6.36
CA PRO A 31 8.08 0.74 6.91
C PRO A 31 9.33 1.57 7.25
N GLU A 32 10.45 0.94 7.60
CA GLU A 32 11.74 1.61 7.84
C GLU A 32 12.35 2.25 6.58
N ASP A 33 11.99 1.77 5.39
CA ASP A 33 12.48 2.26 4.10
C ASP A 33 11.46 3.16 3.39
N CYS A 34 10.34 3.50 4.06
CA CYS A 34 9.20 4.18 3.46
C CYS A 34 8.73 5.37 4.31
N GLU A 35 9.06 6.58 3.88
CA GLU A 35 8.70 7.83 4.59
C GLU A 35 7.18 8.05 4.72
N MET A 36 6.38 7.45 3.83
CA MET A 36 4.91 7.47 3.95
C MET A 36 4.41 6.82 5.25
N ARG A 37 5.24 6.01 5.92
CA ARG A 37 4.96 5.50 7.27
C ARG A 37 4.60 6.62 8.23
N ASP A 38 5.32 7.72 8.20
CA ASP A 38 5.12 8.83 9.13
C ASP A 38 3.81 9.54 8.85
N VAL A 39 3.46 9.73 7.57
CA VAL A 39 2.17 10.28 7.14
C VAL A 39 1.02 9.40 7.61
N PHE A 40 1.10 8.08 7.38
CA PHE A 40 0.08 7.15 7.86
C PHE A 40 -0.03 7.14 9.39
N SER A 41 1.10 7.19 10.10
CA SER A 41 1.11 7.26 11.56
C SER A 41 0.45 8.54 12.08
N ALA A 42 0.73 9.68 11.46
CA ALA A 42 0.12 10.96 11.81
C ALA A 42 -1.41 10.95 11.59
N VAL A 43 -1.86 10.41 10.47
CA VAL A 43 -3.30 10.27 10.19
C VAL A 43 -3.97 9.29 11.14
N ILE A 44 -3.35 8.14 11.43
CA ILE A 44 -3.91 7.16 12.39
C ILE A 44 -4.05 7.77 13.79
N SER A 45 -3.14 8.66 14.19
CA SER A 45 -3.15 9.27 15.53
C SER A 45 -4.38 10.14 15.82
N ILE A 46 -5.07 10.62 14.79
CA ILE A 46 -6.27 11.44 14.94
C ILE A 46 -7.57 10.67 14.75
N LEU A 47 -7.51 9.39 14.34
CA LEU A 47 -8.71 8.58 14.15
C LEU A 47 -9.34 8.18 15.48
N PRO A 48 -10.69 8.09 15.55
CA PRO A 48 -11.39 7.68 16.77
C PRO A 48 -11.07 6.23 17.18
N SER A 49 -10.69 5.39 16.21
CA SER A 49 -10.23 4.03 16.44
C SER A 49 -9.17 3.65 15.41
N LYS A 50 -8.28 2.74 15.79
CA LYS A 50 -7.25 2.23 14.89
C LYS A 50 -7.90 1.35 13.81
N PRO A 51 -7.61 1.57 12.51
CA PRO A 51 -8.11 0.71 11.45
C PRO A 51 -7.69 -0.76 11.65
N SER A 52 -8.60 -1.69 11.37
CA SER A 52 -8.31 -3.12 11.38
C SER A 52 -7.47 -3.55 10.17
N GLY A 53 -6.86 -4.74 10.26
CA GLY A 53 -6.21 -5.37 9.10
C GLY A 53 -4.76 -4.99 8.83
N GLY A 54 -3.98 -4.75 9.89
CA GLY A 54 -2.51 -4.64 9.83
C GLY A 54 -1.95 -3.36 9.21
N GLY A 55 -2.73 -2.62 8.43
CA GLY A 55 -2.34 -1.36 7.81
C GLY A 55 -1.59 -1.54 6.46
N PRO A 56 -1.09 -0.44 5.87
CA PRO A 56 -0.52 -0.45 4.53
C PRO A 56 0.72 -1.33 4.37
N PHE A 57 1.45 -1.58 5.46
CA PHE A 57 2.68 -2.38 5.49
C PHE A 57 2.45 -3.85 5.92
N ALA A 58 1.20 -4.30 6.04
CA ALA A 58 0.90 -5.65 6.55
C ALA A 58 1.57 -6.79 5.75
N LEU A 59 1.90 -6.55 4.47
CA LEU A 59 2.49 -7.52 3.55
C LEU A 59 4.00 -7.33 3.34
N SER A 60 4.63 -6.33 3.98
CA SER A 60 6.01 -5.95 3.69
C SER A 60 7.06 -6.83 4.36
N ALA A 61 6.67 -7.64 5.35
CA ALA A 61 7.59 -8.54 6.02
C ALA A 61 8.06 -9.64 5.06
N PRO A 62 9.33 -10.09 5.18
CA PRO A 62 9.87 -11.13 4.31
C PRO A 62 8.95 -12.35 4.23
N ARG A 63 8.75 -12.86 3.01
CA ARG A 63 7.95 -14.05 2.70
C ARG A 63 6.44 -13.98 3.01
N VAL A 64 5.90 -12.92 3.65
CA VAL A 64 4.45 -12.85 3.95
C VAL A 64 3.60 -12.87 2.69
N LEU A 65 3.89 -11.99 1.72
CA LEU A 65 3.17 -11.99 0.45
C LEU A 65 3.43 -13.28 -0.35
N ALA A 66 4.67 -13.78 -0.39
CA ALA A 66 5.00 -14.99 -1.12
C ALA A 66 4.25 -16.22 -0.57
N ALA A 67 4.19 -16.39 0.75
CA ALA A 67 3.45 -17.47 1.39
C ALA A 67 1.95 -17.38 1.12
N LEU A 68 1.40 -16.16 1.10
CA LEU A 68 0.00 -15.94 0.75
C LEU A 68 -0.30 -16.34 -0.70
N ILE A 69 0.58 -15.96 -1.64
CA ILE A 69 0.49 -16.34 -3.06
C ILE A 69 0.53 -17.86 -3.23
N GLU A 70 1.52 -18.52 -2.62
CA GLU A 70 1.72 -19.97 -2.68
C GLU A 70 0.51 -20.74 -2.11
N GLY A 71 -0.13 -20.21 -1.05
CA GLY A 71 -1.34 -20.79 -0.46
C GLY A 71 -2.63 -20.59 -1.27
N SER A 72 -2.64 -19.67 -2.23
CA SER A 72 -3.83 -19.27 -3.00
C SER A 72 -3.91 -19.87 -4.40
N GLY A 73 -3.06 -20.86 -4.73
CA GLY A 73 -3.06 -21.53 -6.03
C GLY A 73 -2.33 -20.78 -7.15
N LEU A 74 -1.60 -19.71 -6.80
CA LEU A 74 -0.62 -19.08 -7.67
C LEU A 74 0.78 -19.59 -7.31
N ARG A 75 1.65 -19.66 -8.30
CA ARG A 75 3.06 -19.98 -8.07
C ARG A 75 3.87 -18.68 -7.97
N PHE A 76 4.62 -18.53 -6.89
CA PHE A 76 5.62 -17.47 -6.78
C PHE A 76 6.74 -17.68 -7.82
N VAL A 77 7.20 -16.61 -8.48
CA VAL A 77 8.32 -16.68 -9.43
C VAL A 77 9.47 -15.79 -9.04
N GLU A 78 9.18 -14.52 -8.80
CA GLU A 78 10.20 -13.56 -8.43
C GLU A 78 9.61 -12.54 -7.46
N GLN A 79 10.50 -11.90 -6.73
CA GLN A 79 10.22 -10.74 -5.91
C GLN A 79 11.37 -9.77 -6.14
N GLY A 80 11.05 -8.50 -6.34
CA GLY A 80 12.03 -7.47 -6.55
C GLY A 80 11.52 -6.17 -5.98
N GLU A 81 12.43 -5.31 -5.57
CA GLU A 81 12.14 -4.06 -4.91
C GLU A 81 12.45 -2.90 -5.87
N THR A 82 11.56 -1.91 -6.01
CA THR A 82 11.81 -0.74 -6.84
C THR A 82 11.50 0.55 -6.12
N ARG A 83 12.39 1.54 -6.14
CA ARG A 83 12.16 2.84 -5.53
C ARG A 83 11.14 3.63 -6.36
N CYS A 84 10.05 4.08 -5.73
CA CYS A 84 9.11 5.02 -6.35
C CYS A 84 9.19 6.37 -5.63
N ASP A 85 9.78 7.38 -6.27
CA ASP A 85 9.91 8.71 -5.69
C ASP A 85 8.59 9.50 -5.82
N PHE A 86 8.06 9.96 -4.70
CA PHE A 86 6.87 10.81 -4.62
C PHE A 86 7.37 12.25 -4.49
N GLY A 87 7.75 12.85 -5.62
CA GLY A 87 8.11 14.25 -5.71
C GLY A 87 6.89 15.08 -6.13
N TYR A 88 6.56 16.10 -5.35
CA TYR A 88 5.47 17.03 -5.67
C TYR A 88 6.00 18.47 -5.75
N PRO A 89 5.56 19.26 -6.75
CA PRO A 89 6.04 20.65 -6.90
C PRO A 89 5.72 21.56 -5.71
N ASN A 90 4.64 21.27 -4.98
CA ASN A 90 4.23 22.00 -3.80
C ASN A 90 3.27 21.15 -2.95
N ILE A 91 2.93 21.69 -1.77
CA ILE A 91 2.07 20.99 -0.81
C ILE A 91 0.65 20.79 -1.30
N ASP A 92 0.09 21.70 -2.11
CA ASP A 92 -1.26 21.54 -2.63
C ASP A 92 -1.36 20.38 -3.63
N ILE A 93 -0.32 20.17 -4.44
CA ILE A 93 -0.26 19.02 -5.38
C ILE A 93 -0.02 17.72 -4.62
N CYS A 94 0.84 17.75 -3.59
CA CYS A 94 1.02 16.62 -2.66
C CYS A 94 -0.32 16.25 -2.00
N TRP A 95 -1.03 17.23 -1.46
CA TRP A 95 -2.34 17.06 -0.84
C TRP A 95 -3.33 16.43 -1.81
N ARG A 96 -3.46 16.97 -3.03
CA ARG A 96 -4.35 16.41 -4.06
C ARG A 96 -4.04 14.95 -4.39
N ALA A 97 -2.76 14.59 -4.46
CA ALA A 97 -2.36 13.22 -4.74
C ALA A 97 -2.69 12.30 -3.55
N LEU A 98 -2.30 12.66 -2.33
CA LEU A 98 -2.50 11.85 -1.14
C LEU A 98 -3.98 11.75 -0.76
N SER A 99 -4.74 12.84 -0.83
CA SER A 99 -6.16 12.86 -0.49
C SER A 99 -7.01 12.01 -1.44
N SER A 100 -6.54 11.72 -2.65
CA SER A 100 -7.21 10.78 -3.57
C SER A 100 -7.11 9.31 -3.12
N ALA A 101 -6.16 8.98 -2.24
CA ALA A 101 -5.97 7.62 -1.77
C ALA A 101 -7.13 7.18 -0.86
N GLY A 102 -7.62 5.95 -1.06
CA GLY A 102 -8.79 5.44 -0.34
C GLY A 102 -8.62 5.41 1.19
N SER A 103 -7.40 5.25 1.69
CA SER A 103 -7.10 5.31 3.13
C SER A 103 -7.29 6.71 3.71
N LEU A 104 -6.88 7.76 2.98
CA LEU A 104 -7.05 9.14 3.42
C LEU A 104 -8.49 9.61 3.22
N GLN A 105 -9.17 9.18 2.16
CA GLN A 105 -10.62 9.39 2.01
C GLN A 105 -11.40 8.82 3.20
N ALA A 106 -11.09 7.58 3.62
CA ALA A 106 -11.72 6.99 4.80
C ALA A 106 -11.43 7.77 6.08
N ALA A 107 -10.21 8.29 6.25
CA ALA A 107 -9.87 9.14 7.39
C ALA A 107 -10.65 10.46 7.36
N MET A 108 -10.74 11.14 6.21
CA MET A 108 -11.48 12.39 6.07
C MET A 108 -12.98 12.22 6.38
N ASN A 109 -13.57 11.08 5.99
CA ASN A 109 -14.95 10.75 6.35
C ASN A 109 -15.13 10.55 7.87
N ALA A 110 -14.09 10.13 8.59
CA ALA A 110 -14.17 9.86 10.03
C ALA A 110 -13.94 11.12 10.88
N VAL A 111 -13.03 12.01 10.48
CA VAL A 111 -12.57 13.14 11.32
C VAL A 111 -12.56 14.50 10.63
N GLY A 112 -13.00 14.56 9.37
CA GLY A 112 -13.05 15.77 8.55
C GLY A 112 -11.77 16.02 7.74
N GLU A 113 -11.94 16.64 6.58
CA GLU A 113 -10.84 16.94 5.64
C GLU A 113 -9.76 17.82 6.27
N THR A 114 -10.15 18.91 6.94
CA THR A 114 -9.21 19.87 7.53
C THR A 114 -8.25 19.21 8.51
N ALA A 115 -8.76 18.37 9.42
CA ALA A 115 -7.93 17.69 10.42
C ALA A 115 -6.91 16.73 9.77
N VAL A 116 -7.32 16.00 8.72
CA VAL A 116 -6.42 15.12 7.97
C VAL A 116 -5.37 15.94 7.21
N ARG A 117 -5.80 17.01 6.53
CA ARG A 117 -4.92 17.89 5.77
C ARG A 117 -3.82 18.48 6.64
N GLU A 118 -4.17 19.05 7.80
CA GLU A 118 -3.19 19.59 8.74
C GLU A 118 -2.12 18.56 9.12
N LYS A 119 -2.52 17.32 9.46
CA LYS A 119 -1.56 16.25 9.79
C LYS A 119 -0.68 15.84 8.62
N VAL A 120 -1.24 15.76 7.42
CA VAL A 120 -0.48 15.44 6.21
C VAL A 120 0.52 16.55 5.92
N GLU A 121 0.11 17.81 5.94
CA GLU A 121 0.98 18.95 5.65
C GLU A 121 2.11 19.09 6.67
N ASP A 122 1.81 18.98 7.97
CA ASP A 122 2.83 19.06 9.02
C ASP A 122 3.86 17.94 8.94
N THR A 123 3.43 16.75 8.51
CA THR A 123 4.34 15.62 8.35
C THR A 123 5.14 15.73 7.05
N ALA A 124 4.50 16.12 5.95
CA ALA A 124 5.14 16.25 4.65
C ALA A 124 6.23 17.32 4.63
N LYS A 125 6.17 18.36 5.49
CA LYS A 125 7.25 19.36 5.64
C LYS A 125 8.61 18.74 5.99
N LYS A 126 8.64 17.55 6.60
CA LYS A 126 9.87 16.85 6.97
C LYS A 126 10.58 16.20 5.79
N TYR A 127 9.89 16.02 4.66
CA TYR A 127 10.33 15.19 3.56
C TYR A 127 10.25 15.96 2.23
N GLN A 128 11.30 15.87 1.42
CA GLN A 128 11.30 16.42 0.06
C GLN A 128 10.90 15.38 -1.01
N MET A 129 10.94 14.08 -0.71
CA MET A 129 10.61 12.96 -1.64
C MET A 129 10.21 11.69 -0.87
N LEU A 130 8.99 11.14 -1.05
CA LEU A 130 8.58 9.90 -0.34
C LEU A 130 8.87 8.64 -1.18
N LEU A 131 9.37 7.55 -0.58
CA LEU A 131 9.75 6.33 -1.33
C LEU A 131 8.73 5.17 -1.23
N ALA A 132 8.28 4.68 -2.39
CA ALA A 132 7.56 3.44 -2.72
C ALA A 132 8.42 2.18 -2.93
N GLN A 133 7.84 0.98 -2.77
CA GLN A 133 8.31 -0.30 -3.34
C GLN A 133 7.22 -1.00 -4.16
N LEU A 134 7.55 -1.67 -5.27
CA LEU A 134 6.63 -2.55 -6.03
C LEU A 134 7.27 -3.92 -6.30
N LEU A 135 6.46 -4.99 -6.38
CA LEU A 135 6.87 -6.36 -6.69
C LEU A 135 6.19 -6.84 -8.00
N PHE A 136 6.82 -7.78 -8.71
CA PHE A 136 6.28 -8.42 -9.93
C PHE A 136 6.11 -9.93 -9.70
N VAL A 137 5.06 -10.55 -10.26
CA VAL A 137 4.85 -12.00 -10.16
C VAL A 137 4.41 -12.59 -11.50
N THR A 138 4.72 -13.87 -11.74
CA THR A 138 4.47 -14.58 -13.00
C THR A 138 4.23 -16.07 -12.68
N PRO A 139 3.49 -16.88 -13.47
CA PRO A 139 3.52 -18.34 -13.32
C PRO A 139 4.22 -19.02 -14.50
N LEU A 140 4.80 -20.20 -14.26
CA LEU A 140 5.28 -21.13 -15.28
C LEU A 140 5.40 -22.54 -14.69
N PHE A 141 4.59 -23.48 -15.19
CA PHE A 141 4.94 -24.89 -15.05
C PHE A 141 6.04 -25.22 -16.07
N GLY A 142 7.07 -25.89 -15.58
CA GLY A 142 7.54 -27.14 -16.17
C GLY A 142 7.01 -28.26 -15.29
#